data_AF-A0A4S2VMF8-F1
#
_entry.id   AF-A0A4S2VMF8-F1
#
_cell.length_a   1.000
_cell.length_b   1.000
_cell.length_c   1.000
_cell.angle_alpha   90.00
_cell.angle_beta   90.00
_cell.angle_gamma   90.00
#
_symmetry.space_group_name_H-M   'P 1'
#
loop_
_entity.id
_entity.type
_entity.pdbx_description
1 polymer ?
#
loop_
_entity_poly.entity_id
_entity_poly.type
_entity_poly.pdbx_seq_one_letter_code
_entity_poly.pdbx_strand_id
1 'polypeptide(L)'
;MTTTLPDKTLLLDDIAGLRAAAQFVREHDSVALLPLLLPGLDGPDLQALAGHCRFAHAGLLLFPPDADSLRAQLDACGLDVDTPSHPSVVVRDRLARRHGRDPAELDVRILRPQVYGSAGQRRAVEVFALTVPPHSGLEPIAAYERTRRHEAHLAFEIEHPEPLALRGLCAILARHGARPDGGGYNPHEDGTVLYFTLPADAACDYGRLELYARGDHRDTLAAHLDHRDPLDRPRPEAGSGTRRSAETLLHLLTGAWTTQALAAFARLGLPDAMDTRTAQRSEDLARPTGTHPRSLATLLRYLAMLGAVAEEQEGFRLTEVGALLRADAPGSMRPLALMYGGPFYRSFGGLDHAVRTGQPAFDQIFGENHFDHFARDPRLAELFDQSMAASSRMFQPLPTHPVITAAAQAPATAPATVVDVAGGNGELLGLILTAHPHLRGVLLERPHAVEAARLRLDAAGCGTRCAYHPGDFADVPSGGDVYVLSRVLHDWDDDRCREILRHCARAMPAHADLLVVERLLPVDGSPSLATAWDLHMLCNVGGRERSADHYAGLLADAGLELVGQSPLPLDAHVLHARRAAVPGPVTRRS
;
A
#
# COMPACT_ATOMS: atom_id res chain seq x y z
N MET A 1 -8.97 -66.23 -18.28
CA MET A 1 -8.03 -65.15 -18.61
C MET A 1 -8.75 -64.18 -19.51
N THR A 2 -9.28 -63.12 -18.93
CA THR A 2 -9.86 -61.99 -19.67
C THR A 2 -9.47 -60.76 -18.87
N THR A 3 -8.22 -60.34 -19.06
CA THR A 3 -7.68 -59.07 -18.61
C THR A 3 -8.32 -58.00 -19.46
N THR A 4 -9.38 -57.39 -18.95
CA THR A 4 -9.94 -56.14 -19.49
C THR A 4 -8.91 -55.04 -19.26
N LEU A 5 -8.23 -54.64 -20.34
CA LEU A 5 -7.40 -53.44 -20.38
C LEU A 5 -8.29 -52.23 -19.99
N PRO A 6 -7.82 -51.31 -19.12
CA PRO A 6 -8.53 -50.07 -18.85
C PRO A 6 -8.73 -49.29 -20.16
N ASP A 7 -9.92 -48.70 -20.31
CA ASP A 7 -10.38 -48.02 -21.52
C ASP A 7 -9.39 -46.93 -21.95
N LYS A 8 -8.72 -47.14 -23.09
CA LYS A 8 -7.68 -46.25 -23.66
C LYS A 8 -8.13 -44.80 -23.82
N THR A 9 -9.44 -44.57 -23.89
CA THR A 9 -10.07 -43.25 -24.09
C THR A 9 -9.95 -42.38 -22.82
N LEU A 10 -10.04 -42.97 -21.62
CA LEU A 10 -9.97 -42.25 -20.33
C LEU A 10 -8.53 -41.83 -19.96
N LEU A 11 -7.53 -42.61 -20.42
CA LEU A 11 -6.10 -42.32 -20.24
C LEU A 11 -5.59 -41.17 -21.13
N LEU A 12 -6.23 -40.95 -22.28
CA LEU A 12 -5.88 -39.88 -23.21
C LEU A 12 -6.27 -38.48 -22.66
N ASP A 13 -7.33 -38.40 -21.86
CA ASP A 13 -7.83 -37.13 -21.30
C ASP A 13 -6.96 -36.58 -20.16
N ASP A 14 -6.48 -37.43 -19.25
CA ASP A 14 -5.62 -37.01 -18.12
C ASP A 14 -4.23 -36.57 -18.59
N ILE A 15 -3.64 -37.27 -19.57
CA ILE A 15 -2.36 -36.88 -20.19
C ILE A 15 -2.53 -35.57 -20.96
N ALA A 16 -3.63 -35.39 -21.70
CA ALA A 16 -3.88 -34.16 -22.43
C ALA A 16 -4.04 -32.97 -21.47
N GLY A 17 -4.80 -33.14 -20.39
CA GLY A 17 -4.97 -32.12 -19.34
C GLY A 17 -3.66 -31.76 -18.65
N LEU A 18 -2.88 -32.76 -18.25
CA LEU A 18 -1.58 -32.56 -17.60
C LEU A 18 -0.57 -31.87 -18.53
N ARG A 19 -0.53 -32.27 -19.81
CA ARG A 19 0.32 -31.63 -20.82
C ARG A 19 -0.09 -30.18 -21.06
N ALA A 20 -1.39 -29.91 -21.15
CA ALA A 20 -1.92 -28.56 -21.31
C ALA A 20 -1.56 -27.67 -20.09
N ALA A 21 -1.72 -28.18 -18.87
CA ALA A 21 -1.32 -27.46 -17.65
C ALA A 21 0.19 -27.19 -17.61
N ALA A 22 1.03 -28.18 -17.93
CA ALA A 22 2.48 -28.01 -17.98
C ALA A 22 2.90 -26.98 -19.05
N GLN A 23 2.28 -27.00 -20.23
CA GLN A 23 2.53 -26.00 -21.26
C GLN A 23 2.07 -24.60 -20.81
N PHE A 24 0.87 -24.49 -20.25
CA PHE A 24 0.31 -23.24 -19.73
C PHE A 24 1.25 -22.60 -18.69
N VAL A 25 1.77 -23.39 -17.75
CA VAL A 25 2.71 -22.94 -16.71
C VAL A 25 4.04 -22.42 -17.29
N ARG A 26 4.51 -22.99 -18.40
CA ARG A 26 5.75 -22.55 -19.08
C ARG A 26 5.58 -21.22 -19.81
N GLU A 27 4.43 -21.02 -20.43
CA GLU A 27 4.21 -19.93 -21.41
C GLU A 27 3.73 -18.62 -20.78
N HIS A 28 3.04 -18.66 -19.65
CA HIS A 28 2.36 -17.49 -19.10
C HIS A 28 3.08 -16.88 -17.89
N ASP A 29 2.97 -15.57 -17.65
CA ASP A 29 3.46 -14.91 -16.44
C ASP A 29 2.35 -14.16 -15.68
N SER A 30 2.66 -13.58 -14.52
CA SER A 30 1.67 -12.88 -13.72
C SER A 30 0.98 -11.75 -14.48
N VAL A 31 1.76 -10.94 -15.20
CA VAL A 31 1.27 -9.73 -15.88
C VAL A 31 0.30 -10.09 -17.00
N ALA A 32 0.60 -11.15 -17.74
CA ALA A 32 -0.25 -11.64 -18.82
C ALA A 32 -1.49 -12.39 -18.30
N LEU A 33 -1.40 -13.09 -17.16
CA LEU A 33 -2.50 -13.91 -16.64
C LEU A 33 -3.57 -13.12 -15.92
N LEU A 34 -3.19 -12.14 -15.08
CA LEU A 34 -4.14 -11.46 -14.21
C LEU A 34 -5.31 -10.82 -14.97
N PRO A 35 -5.12 -10.15 -16.13
CA PRO A 35 -6.22 -9.63 -16.95
C PRO A 35 -7.13 -10.70 -17.57
N LEU A 36 -6.62 -11.91 -17.81
CA LEU A 36 -7.42 -13.03 -18.32
C LEU A 36 -8.33 -13.61 -17.24
N LEU A 37 -7.89 -13.58 -15.98
CA LEU A 37 -8.64 -14.07 -14.83
C LEU A 37 -9.67 -13.05 -14.33
N LEU A 38 -9.40 -11.76 -14.52
CA LEU A 38 -10.15 -10.65 -13.98
C LEU A 38 -10.52 -9.67 -15.11
N PRO A 39 -11.70 -9.81 -15.73
CA PRO A 39 -12.17 -8.92 -16.79
C PRO A 39 -12.18 -7.46 -16.35
N GLY A 40 -11.59 -6.58 -17.16
CA GLY A 40 -11.49 -5.15 -16.86
C GLY A 40 -10.33 -4.77 -15.92
N LEU A 41 -9.47 -5.71 -15.53
CA LEU A 41 -8.26 -5.41 -14.78
C LEU A 41 -7.22 -4.72 -15.67
N ASP A 42 -7.03 -3.42 -15.44
CA ASP A 42 -6.03 -2.61 -16.14
C ASP A 42 -5.36 -1.57 -15.21
N GLY A 43 -4.46 -0.77 -15.78
CA GLY A 43 -3.93 0.42 -15.14
C GLY A 43 -3.27 0.17 -13.76
N PRO A 44 -3.57 0.99 -12.74
CA PRO A 44 -2.96 0.90 -11.41
C PRO A 44 -3.24 -0.43 -10.68
N ASP A 45 -4.45 -1.00 -10.84
CA ASP A 45 -4.83 -2.25 -10.16
C ASP A 45 -4.02 -3.44 -10.71
N LEU A 46 -3.81 -3.48 -12.03
CA LEU A 46 -2.95 -4.49 -12.65
C LEU A 46 -1.50 -4.36 -12.17
N GLN A 47 -0.98 -3.13 -12.11
CA GLN A 47 0.38 -2.88 -11.62
C GLN A 47 0.54 -3.30 -10.15
N ALA A 48 -0.47 -3.04 -9.32
CA ALA A 48 -0.48 -3.45 -7.91
C ALA A 48 -0.50 -4.98 -7.78
N LEU A 49 -1.39 -5.69 -8.48
CA LEU A 49 -1.42 -7.16 -8.42
C LEU A 49 -0.13 -7.77 -8.98
N ALA A 50 0.34 -7.32 -10.15
CA ALA A 50 1.53 -7.86 -10.78
C ALA A 50 2.83 -7.57 -10.00
N GLY A 51 2.88 -6.44 -9.27
CA GLY A 51 4.01 -6.07 -8.43
C GLY A 51 4.11 -6.87 -7.14
N HIS A 52 3.01 -7.49 -6.68
CA HIS A 52 2.96 -8.21 -5.41
C HIS A 52 2.71 -9.72 -5.55
N CYS A 53 2.18 -10.18 -6.69
CA CYS A 53 1.79 -11.56 -6.93
C CYS A 53 2.65 -12.23 -8.01
N ARG A 54 3.25 -13.37 -7.69
CA ARG A 54 3.98 -14.21 -8.63
C ARG A 54 3.21 -15.48 -8.95
N PHE A 55 2.93 -15.72 -10.23
CA PHE A 55 2.32 -16.96 -10.67
C PHE A 55 3.23 -18.15 -10.33
N ALA A 56 2.72 -19.04 -9.48
CA ALA A 56 3.49 -20.11 -8.85
C ALA A 56 3.18 -21.47 -9.49
N HIS A 57 1.90 -21.83 -9.60
CA HIS A 57 1.50 -23.12 -10.15
C HIS A 57 0.07 -23.15 -10.71
N ALA A 58 -0.19 -24.15 -11.55
CA ALA A 58 -1.54 -24.54 -11.93
C ALA A 58 -1.88 -25.90 -11.31
N GLY A 59 -3.03 -25.99 -10.65
CA GLY A 59 -3.54 -27.20 -10.01
C GLY A 59 -4.52 -27.95 -10.89
N LEU A 60 -4.52 -29.29 -10.81
CA LEU A 60 -5.51 -30.16 -11.44
C LEU A 60 -5.67 -31.50 -10.69
N LEU A 61 -6.84 -32.13 -10.86
CA LEU A 61 -7.16 -33.44 -10.32
C LEU A 61 -7.14 -34.50 -11.43
N LEU A 62 -6.35 -35.56 -11.25
CA LEU A 62 -6.17 -36.69 -12.16
C LEU A 62 -6.69 -37.99 -11.51
N PHE A 63 -6.96 -39.00 -12.33
CA PHE A 63 -7.53 -40.27 -11.87
C PHE A 63 -6.78 -41.49 -12.43
N PRO A 64 -5.50 -41.67 -12.04
CA PRO A 64 -4.72 -42.83 -12.45
C PRO A 64 -5.27 -44.11 -11.80
N PRO A 65 -5.18 -45.28 -12.46
CA PRO A 65 -5.59 -46.54 -11.86
C PRO A 65 -4.66 -47.03 -10.75
N ASP A 66 -3.39 -46.65 -10.82
CA ASP A 66 -2.34 -46.99 -9.86
C ASP A 66 -1.18 -45.97 -9.92
N ALA A 67 -0.23 -46.09 -9.00
CA ALA A 67 0.93 -45.21 -8.91
C ALA A 67 1.88 -45.31 -10.12
N ASP A 68 1.98 -46.49 -10.74
CA ASP A 68 2.85 -46.69 -11.91
C ASP A 68 2.30 -45.97 -13.14
N SER A 69 0.97 -45.99 -13.30
CA SER A 69 0.27 -45.25 -14.33
C SER A 69 0.40 -43.74 -14.15
N LEU A 70 0.36 -43.23 -12.90
CA LEU A 70 0.63 -41.82 -12.62
C LEU A 70 2.05 -41.42 -13.03
N ARG A 71 3.06 -42.25 -12.70
CA ARG A 71 4.46 -41.99 -13.13
C ARG A 71 4.57 -41.98 -14.65
N ALA A 72 3.92 -42.92 -15.35
CA ALA A 72 3.91 -42.93 -16.81
C ALA A 72 3.23 -41.69 -17.42
N GLN A 73 2.17 -41.16 -16.79
CA GLN A 73 1.52 -39.92 -17.21
C GLN A 73 2.42 -38.69 -17.03
N LEU A 74 3.15 -38.60 -15.91
CA LEU A 74 4.13 -37.54 -15.64
C LEU A 74 5.27 -37.56 -16.68
N ASP A 75 5.85 -38.75 -16.92
CA ASP A 75 6.93 -38.96 -17.90
C ASP A 75 6.49 -38.53 -19.32
N ALA A 76 5.28 -38.94 -19.74
CA ALA A 76 4.71 -38.57 -21.04
C ALA A 76 4.47 -37.05 -21.22
N CYS A 77 4.50 -36.27 -20.14
CA CYS A 77 4.38 -34.82 -20.13
C CYS A 77 5.73 -34.09 -19.90
N GLY A 78 6.82 -34.84 -19.75
CA GLY A 78 8.14 -34.31 -19.44
C GLY A 78 8.22 -33.70 -18.03
N LEU A 79 7.49 -34.29 -17.08
CA LEU A 79 7.48 -33.91 -15.66
C LEU A 79 8.27 -34.94 -14.85
N ASP A 80 8.85 -34.50 -13.73
CA ASP A 80 9.68 -35.36 -12.88
C ASP A 80 8.86 -36.50 -12.24
N VAL A 81 9.17 -37.74 -12.62
CA VAL A 81 8.50 -38.95 -12.16
C VAL A 81 8.79 -39.31 -10.70
N ASP A 82 9.90 -38.79 -10.16
CA ASP A 82 10.35 -39.05 -8.78
C ASP A 82 9.89 -37.95 -7.81
N THR A 83 8.98 -37.08 -8.25
CA THR A 83 8.36 -36.05 -7.41
C THR A 83 7.73 -36.69 -6.16
N PRO A 84 8.12 -36.26 -4.95
CA PRO A 84 7.52 -36.75 -3.72
C PRO A 84 6.00 -36.55 -3.71
N SER A 85 5.28 -37.57 -3.24
CA SER A 85 3.83 -37.48 -3.03
C SER A 85 3.48 -37.49 -1.55
N HIS A 86 2.41 -36.78 -1.19
CA HIS A 86 1.87 -36.73 0.17
C HIS A 86 0.36 -36.97 0.16
N PRO A 87 -0.28 -37.44 1.25
CA PRO A 87 -1.73 -37.52 1.32
C PRO A 87 -2.34 -36.11 1.26
N SER A 88 -3.35 -35.88 0.41
CA SER A 88 -4.11 -34.62 0.39
C SER A 88 -5.35 -34.76 1.25
N VAL A 89 -5.36 -34.14 2.44
CA VAL A 89 -6.53 -34.18 3.34
C VAL A 89 -7.65 -33.28 2.81
N VAL A 90 -7.33 -32.08 2.34
CA VAL A 90 -8.31 -31.07 1.93
C VAL A 90 -9.10 -31.50 0.70
N VAL A 91 -8.43 -31.96 -0.36
CA VAL A 91 -9.11 -32.38 -1.59
C VAL A 91 -9.89 -33.67 -1.38
N ARG A 92 -9.35 -34.60 -0.58
CA ARG A 92 -10.05 -35.83 -0.19
C ARG A 92 -11.37 -35.53 0.52
N ASP A 93 -11.35 -34.64 1.51
CA ASP A 93 -12.56 -34.29 2.26
C ASP A 93 -13.59 -33.55 1.40
N ARG A 94 -13.14 -32.74 0.43
CA ARG A 94 -14.01 -32.08 -0.55
C ARG A 94 -14.68 -33.08 -1.48
N LEU A 95 -13.92 -34.02 -2.05
CA LEU A 95 -14.44 -35.07 -2.92
C LEU A 95 -15.42 -35.98 -2.16
N ALA A 96 -15.05 -36.39 -0.95
CA ALA A 96 -15.90 -37.19 -0.07
C ALA A 96 -17.25 -36.50 0.16
N ARG A 97 -17.24 -35.22 0.52
CA ARG A 97 -18.46 -34.44 0.76
C ARG A 97 -19.31 -34.27 -0.50
N ARG A 98 -18.68 -33.92 -1.62
CA ARG A 98 -19.36 -33.64 -2.90
C ARG A 98 -20.06 -34.88 -3.45
N HIS A 99 -19.45 -36.05 -3.26
CA HIS A 99 -19.94 -37.33 -3.78
C HIS A 99 -20.58 -38.23 -2.72
N GLY A 100 -20.74 -37.75 -1.48
CA GLY A 100 -21.35 -38.51 -0.39
C GLY A 100 -20.60 -39.81 -0.05
N ARG A 101 -19.27 -39.78 -0.09
CA ARG A 101 -18.38 -40.93 0.19
C ARG A 101 -17.68 -40.79 1.54
N ASP A 102 -17.24 -41.91 2.10
CA ASP A 102 -16.33 -41.89 3.24
C ASP A 102 -14.93 -41.42 2.76
N PRO A 103 -14.32 -40.40 3.38
CA PRO A 103 -12.95 -39.99 3.06
C PRO A 103 -11.93 -41.13 3.09
N ALA A 104 -12.13 -42.16 3.92
CA ALA A 104 -11.25 -43.32 4.01
C ALA A 104 -11.26 -44.18 2.72
N GLU A 105 -12.28 -44.08 1.88
CA GLU A 105 -12.40 -44.78 0.59
C GLU A 105 -11.65 -44.06 -0.55
N LEU A 106 -11.15 -42.84 -0.31
CA LEU A 106 -10.55 -42.00 -1.33
C LEU A 106 -9.05 -41.84 -1.08
N ASP A 107 -8.24 -42.56 -1.85
CA ASP A 107 -6.78 -42.38 -1.86
C ASP A 107 -6.40 -41.19 -2.75
N VAL A 108 -6.34 -40.00 -2.14
CA VAL A 108 -5.93 -38.76 -2.82
C VAL A 108 -4.53 -38.37 -2.40
N ARG A 109 -3.64 -38.27 -3.38
CA ARG A 109 -2.25 -37.84 -3.23
C ARG A 109 -2.04 -36.46 -3.86
N ILE A 110 -1.13 -35.67 -3.31
CA ILE A 110 -0.67 -34.40 -3.87
C ILE A 110 0.80 -34.50 -4.28
N LEU A 111 1.14 -33.99 -5.47
CA LEU A 111 2.48 -33.91 -6.03
C LEU A 111 2.68 -32.53 -6.65
N ARG A 112 3.91 -32.00 -6.63
CA ARG A 112 4.24 -30.69 -7.22
C ARG A 112 5.47 -30.79 -8.15
N PRO A 113 5.38 -31.50 -9.28
CA PRO A 113 6.46 -31.56 -10.27
C PRO A 113 6.84 -30.15 -10.74
N GLN A 114 8.15 -29.89 -10.79
CA GLN A 114 8.69 -28.57 -11.13
C GLN A 114 8.64 -28.33 -12.65
N VAL A 115 8.33 -27.10 -13.02
CA VAL A 115 8.29 -26.61 -14.39
C VAL A 115 9.00 -25.27 -14.44
N TYR A 116 9.80 -25.04 -15.47
CA TYR A 116 10.52 -23.79 -15.65
C TYR A 116 9.82 -22.92 -16.70
N GLY A 117 9.56 -21.66 -16.35
CA GLY A 117 9.04 -20.66 -17.28
C GLY A 117 10.05 -20.31 -18.38
N SER A 118 9.59 -19.62 -19.42
CA SER A 118 10.42 -19.20 -20.56
C SER A 118 11.64 -18.35 -20.18
N ALA A 119 11.60 -17.62 -19.06
CA ALA A 119 12.70 -16.86 -18.50
C ALA A 119 13.37 -17.53 -17.27
N GLY A 120 13.20 -18.84 -17.11
CA GLY A 120 13.86 -19.64 -16.07
C GLY A 120 13.23 -19.56 -14.69
N GLN A 121 12.05 -18.93 -14.54
CA GLN A 121 11.34 -18.89 -13.25
C GLN A 121 10.94 -20.30 -12.83
N ARG A 122 11.18 -20.63 -11.57
CA ARG A 122 10.79 -21.91 -10.98
C ARG A 122 9.30 -21.87 -10.63
N ARG A 123 8.52 -22.77 -11.24
CA ARG A 123 7.09 -22.95 -11.03
C ARG A 123 6.77 -24.43 -10.87
N ALA A 124 5.51 -24.77 -10.65
CA ALA A 124 5.07 -26.15 -10.57
C ALA A 124 3.76 -26.39 -11.31
N VAL A 125 3.49 -27.67 -11.57
CA VAL A 125 2.12 -28.15 -11.77
C VAL A 125 1.74 -28.87 -10.49
N GLU A 126 0.63 -28.49 -9.86
CA GLU A 126 0.13 -29.19 -8.67
C GLU A 126 -0.86 -30.27 -9.09
N VAL A 127 -0.51 -31.52 -8.83
CA VAL A 127 -1.31 -32.68 -9.21
C VAL A 127 -1.93 -33.28 -7.97
N PHE A 128 -3.27 -33.24 -7.91
CA PHE A 128 -4.03 -34.12 -7.05
C PHE A 128 -4.31 -35.41 -7.82
N ALA A 129 -3.95 -36.56 -7.28
CA ALA A 129 -4.20 -37.85 -7.91
C ALA A 129 -5.15 -38.66 -7.01
N LEU A 130 -6.39 -38.89 -7.47
CA LEU A 130 -7.28 -39.87 -6.86
C LEU A 130 -7.03 -41.22 -7.53
N THR A 131 -6.56 -42.21 -6.79
CA THR A 131 -6.36 -43.57 -7.33
C THR A 131 -7.72 -44.19 -7.66
N VAL A 132 -7.94 -44.59 -8.92
CA VAL A 132 -9.20 -45.19 -9.41
C VAL A 132 -8.94 -46.57 -10.02
N PRO A 133 -8.80 -47.62 -9.19
CA PRO A 133 -8.60 -48.97 -9.69
C PRO A 133 -9.81 -49.43 -10.54
N PRO A 134 -9.60 -50.30 -11.55
CA PRO A 134 -10.70 -50.86 -12.33
C PRO A 134 -11.72 -51.58 -11.43
N HIS A 135 -13.00 -51.30 -11.66
CA HIS A 135 -14.14 -51.85 -10.90
C HIS A 135 -14.21 -51.40 -9.44
N SER A 136 -13.57 -50.27 -9.08
CA SER A 136 -13.62 -49.70 -7.73
C SER A 136 -14.93 -48.99 -7.42
N GLY A 137 -15.72 -48.64 -8.44
CA GLY A 137 -16.93 -47.82 -8.29
C GLY A 137 -16.63 -46.32 -8.16
N LEU A 138 -15.36 -45.92 -8.32
CA LEU A 138 -14.92 -44.52 -8.36
C LEU A 138 -14.93 -43.94 -9.79
N GLU A 139 -15.13 -44.77 -10.82
CA GLU A 139 -15.18 -44.35 -12.22
C GLU A 139 -16.23 -43.26 -12.50
N PRO A 140 -17.46 -43.30 -11.93
CA PRO A 140 -18.43 -42.22 -12.10
C PRO A 140 -17.97 -40.89 -11.49
N ILE A 141 -17.26 -40.94 -10.35
CA ILE A 141 -16.69 -39.76 -9.69
C ILE A 141 -15.61 -39.17 -10.58
N ALA A 142 -14.71 -40.01 -11.11
CA ALA A 142 -13.66 -39.59 -12.03
C ALA A 142 -14.23 -38.93 -13.29
N ALA A 143 -15.27 -39.50 -13.90
CA ALA A 143 -15.92 -38.91 -15.07
C ALA A 143 -16.58 -37.55 -14.77
N TYR A 144 -17.25 -37.43 -13.61
CA TYR A 144 -17.87 -36.18 -13.16
C TYR A 144 -16.82 -35.08 -12.95
N GLU A 145 -15.77 -35.39 -12.20
CA GLU A 145 -14.72 -34.42 -11.85
C GLU A 145 -13.86 -34.02 -13.06
N ARG A 146 -13.58 -34.94 -14.00
CA ARG A 146 -12.92 -34.59 -15.27
C ARG A 146 -13.69 -33.53 -16.05
N THR A 147 -15.02 -33.65 -16.06
CA THR A 147 -15.90 -32.73 -16.79
C THR A 147 -16.03 -31.38 -16.07
N ARG A 148 -16.13 -31.38 -14.73
CA ARG A 148 -16.40 -30.18 -13.95
C ARG A 148 -15.15 -29.44 -13.47
N ARG A 149 -14.00 -30.11 -13.40
CA ARG A 149 -12.70 -29.55 -13.03
C ARG A 149 -12.71 -28.72 -11.74
N HIS A 150 -13.44 -29.18 -10.70
CA HIS A 150 -13.64 -28.39 -9.48
C HIS A 150 -12.35 -28.04 -8.72
N GLU A 151 -11.31 -28.87 -8.83
CA GLU A 151 -10.02 -28.62 -8.18
C GLU A 151 -9.01 -27.93 -9.11
N ALA A 152 -9.38 -27.63 -10.36
CA ALA A 152 -8.52 -26.87 -11.25
C ALA A 152 -8.44 -25.41 -10.80
N HIS A 153 -7.23 -24.92 -10.56
CA HIS A 153 -7.00 -23.56 -10.09
C HIS A 153 -5.64 -23.02 -10.54
N LEU A 154 -5.47 -21.70 -10.45
CA LEU A 154 -4.18 -21.03 -10.62
C LEU A 154 -3.76 -20.38 -9.31
N ALA A 155 -2.52 -20.61 -8.91
CA ALA A 155 -1.99 -20.11 -7.64
C ALA A 155 -0.94 -19.01 -7.85
N PHE A 156 -1.02 -17.99 -7.02
CA PHE A 156 -0.09 -16.89 -6.96
C PHE A 156 0.50 -16.78 -5.56
N GLU A 157 1.83 -16.69 -5.48
CA GLU A 157 2.56 -16.41 -4.25
C GLU A 157 2.71 -14.90 -4.07
N ILE A 158 2.52 -14.45 -2.83
CA ILE A 158 2.70 -13.05 -2.45
C ILE A 158 4.12 -12.88 -1.90
N GLU A 159 4.92 -12.05 -2.55
CA GLU A 159 6.34 -11.88 -2.20
C GLU A 159 6.55 -11.23 -0.84
N HIS A 160 5.70 -10.23 -0.53
CA HIS A 160 5.76 -9.41 0.68
C HIS A 160 4.36 -9.31 1.29
N PRO A 161 3.92 -10.33 2.04
CA PRO A 161 2.54 -10.39 2.55
C PRO A 161 2.40 -9.53 3.82
N GLU A 162 2.42 -8.22 3.66
CA GLU A 162 2.06 -7.31 4.75
C GLU A 162 0.53 -7.26 4.93
N PRO A 163 0.00 -7.13 6.17
CA PRO A 163 -1.45 -7.20 6.39
C PRO A 163 -2.27 -6.20 5.57
N LEU A 164 -1.76 -4.97 5.39
CA LEU A 164 -2.43 -3.95 4.59
C LEU A 164 -2.37 -4.26 3.09
N ALA A 165 -1.21 -4.72 2.60
CA ALA A 165 -1.04 -5.13 1.21
C ALA A 165 -1.96 -6.31 0.87
N LEU A 166 -2.01 -7.33 1.74
CA LEU A 166 -2.86 -8.51 1.54
C LEU A 166 -4.36 -8.14 1.49
N ARG A 167 -4.81 -7.22 2.36
CA ARG A 167 -6.18 -6.68 2.32
C ARG A 167 -6.44 -5.89 1.03
N GLY A 168 -5.49 -5.07 0.60
CA GLY A 168 -5.56 -4.33 -0.66
C GLY A 168 -5.71 -5.26 -1.87
N LEU A 169 -4.87 -6.29 -1.96
CA LEU A 169 -4.92 -7.28 -3.05
C LEU A 169 -6.27 -8.03 -3.06
N CYS A 170 -6.77 -8.45 -1.89
CA CYS A 170 -8.10 -9.07 -1.79
C CYS A 170 -9.21 -8.13 -2.24
N ALA A 171 -9.12 -6.83 -1.91
CA ALA A 171 -10.10 -5.84 -2.33
C ALA A 171 -10.07 -5.58 -3.84
N ILE A 172 -8.89 -5.55 -4.47
CA ILE A 172 -8.75 -5.46 -5.93
C ILE A 172 -9.38 -6.69 -6.59
N LEU A 173 -9.05 -7.90 -6.14
CA LEU A 173 -9.65 -9.13 -6.67
C LEU A 173 -11.18 -9.09 -6.59
N ALA A 174 -11.74 -8.67 -5.45
CA ALA A 174 -13.17 -8.55 -5.25
C ALA A 174 -13.84 -7.50 -6.17
N ARG A 175 -13.16 -6.36 -6.39
CA ARG A 175 -13.62 -5.30 -7.29
C ARG A 175 -13.77 -5.79 -8.73
N HIS A 176 -12.87 -6.68 -9.15
CA HIS A 176 -12.88 -7.32 -10.47
C HIS A 176 -13.63 -8.66 -10.49
N GLY A 177 -14.56 -8.85 -9.55
CA GLY A 177 -15.56 -9.92 -9.60
C GLY A 177 -15.15 -11.26 -9.00
N ALA A 178 -13.92 -11.41 -8.52
CA ALA A 178 -13.52 -12.62 -7.80
C ALA A 178 -14.21 -12.70 -6.43
N ARG A 179 -14.66 -13.89 -6.02
CA ARG A 179 -15.40 -14.06 -4.76
C ARG A 179 -14.68 -15.02 -3.81
N PRO A 180 -14.63 -14.73 -2.51
CA PRO A 180 -14.04 -15.63 -1.53
C PRO A 180 -14.64 -17.03 -1.54
N ASP A 181 -13.75 -18.02 -1.66
CA ASP A 181 -14.05 -19.46 -1.72
C ASP A 181 -13.18 -20.28 -0.75
N GLY A 182 -12.63 -19.62 0.27
CA GLY A 182 -12.06 -20.30 1.42
C GLY A 182 -10.61 -20.02 1.66
N GLY A 183 -10.00 -20.89 2.43
CA GLY A 183 -8.61 -20.72 2.79
C GLY A 183 -8.30 -21.43 4.09
N GLY A 184 -7.05 -21.31 4.49
CA GLY A 184 -6.54 -21.94 5.69
C GLY A 184 -5.17 -21.39 6.04
N TYR A 185 -4.83 -21.48 7.33
CA TYR A 185 -3.46 -21.29 7.78
C TYR A 185 -2.86 -22.66 8.07
N ASN A 186 -1.69 -22.94 7.49
CA ASN A 186 -0.92 -24.14 7.76
C ASN A 186 0.26 -23.79 8.69
N PRO A 187 0.23 -24.20 9.97
CA PRO A 187 1.31 -23.92 10.91
C PRO A 187 2.62 -24.66 10.59
N HIS A 188 2.58 -25.72 9.77
CA HIS A 188 3.78 -26.48 9.40
C HIS A 188 4.58 -25.81 8.28
N GLU A 189 3.90 -25.12 7.38
CA GLU A 189 4.51 -24.40 6.25
C GLU A 189 4.66 -22.90 6.54
N ASP A 190 4.13 -22.45 7.69
CA ASP A 190 3.97 -21.04 8.04
C ASP A 190 3.42 -20.23 6.87
N GLY A 191 2.22 -20.60 6.43
CA GLY A 191 1.59 -20.06 5.24
C GLY A 191 0.08 -19.96 5.38
N THR A 192 -0.47 -18.86 4.88
CA THR A 192 -1.91 -18.60 4.81
C THR A 192 -2.35 -18.62 3.34
N VAL A 193 -3.38 -19.42 3.05
CA VAL A 193 -3.94 -19.57 1.71
C VAL A 193 -5.33 -18.95 1.66
N LEU A 194 -5.63 -18.20 0.60
CA LEU A 194 -6.93 -17.60 0.32
C LEU A 194 -7.41 -18.07 -1.06
N TYR A 195 -8.62 -18.61 -1.14
CA TYR A 195 -9.21 -19.12 -2.37
C TYR A 195 -10.27 -18.16 -2.91
N PHE A 196 -10.33 -18.00 -4.22
CA PHE A 196 -11.34 -17.22 -4.88
C PHE A 196 -11.98 -18.03 -6.01
N THR A 197 -13.29 -17.92 -6.20
CA THR A 197 -13.93 -18.23 -7.48
C THR A 197 -13.80 -17.03 -8.41
N LEU A 198 -13.51 -17.30 -9.68
CA LEU A 198 -13.37 -16.27 -10.71
C LEU A 198 -14.72 -15.92 -11.33
N PRO A 199 -14.86 -14.71 -11.92
CA PRO A 199 -16.09 -14.30 -12.57
C PRO A 199 -16.38 -15.15 -13.82
N ALA A 200 -17.66 -15.28 -14.17
CA ALA A 200 -18.12 -16.22 -15.20
C ALA A 200 -17.64 -15.88 -16.62
N ASP A 201 -17.24 -14.63 -16.86
CA ASP A 201 -16.70 -14.09 -18.10
C ASP A 201 -15.17 -14.04 -18.12
N ALA A 202 -14.49 -14.67 -17.15
CA ALA A 202 -13.04 -14.84 -17.20
C ALA A 202 -12.61 -15.58 -18.49
N ALA A 203 -11.60 -15.07 -19.16
CA ALA A 203 -11.08 -15.59 -20.43
C ALA A 203 -10.08 -16.75 -20.21
N CYS A 204 -10.32 -17.59 -19.21
CA CYS A 204 -9.44 -18.66 -18.80
C CYS A 204 -10.24 -19.89 -18.33
N ASP A 205 -9.77 -21.09 -18.67
CA ASP A 205 -10.43 -22.36 -18.34
C ASP A 205 -10.33 -22.76 -16.85
N TYR A 206 -9.65 -21.94 -16.04
CA TYR A 206 -9.50 -22.14 -14.61
C TYR A 206 -10.56 -21.30 -13.88
N GLY A 207 -11.46 -21.96 -13.14
CA GLY A 207 -12.55 -21.28 -12.42
C GLY A 207 -12.18 -20.77 -11.02
N ARG A 208 -10.96 -21.06 -10.55
CA ARG A 208 -10.51 -20.73 -9.19
C ARG A 208 -9.11 -20.15 -9.18
N LEU A 209 -8.90 -19.23 -8.26
CA LEU A 209 -7.63 -18.56 -7.99
C LEU A 209 -7.23 -18.82 -6.54
N GLU A 210 -5.96 -19.13 -6.32
CA GLU A 210 -5.34 -19.28 -5.00
C GLU A 210 -4.33 -18.13 -4.79
N LEU A 211 -4.42 -17.45 -3.64
CA LEU A 211 -3.37 -16.57 -3.13
C LEU A 211 -2.67 -17.24 -1.95
N TYR A 212 -1.36 -17.46 -2.07
CA TYR A 212 -0.51 -17.95 -1.01
C TYR A 212 0.28 -16.80 -0.39
N ALA A 213 0.10 -16.57 0.90
CA ALA A 213 0.82 -15.58 1.68
C ALA A 213 1.66 -16.29 2.76
N ARG A 214 2.98 -16.14 2.72
CA ARG A 214 3.85 -16.65 3.79
C ARG A 214 3.57 -15.94 5.12
N GLY A 215 3.53 -16.68 6.21
CA GLY A 215 3.26 -16.20 7.57
C GLY A 215 1.82 -16.40 8.02
N ASP A 216 1.57 -16.04 9.28
CA ASP A 216 0.27 -16.10 9.92
C ASP A 216 -0.57 -14.84 9.62
N HIS A 217 -1.49 -14.98 8.66
CA HIS A 217 -2.43 -13.95 8.24
C HIS A 217 -3.87 -14.31 8.60
N ARG A 218 -4.06 -14.97 9.75
CA ARG A 218 -5.38 -15.46 10.18
C ARG A 218 -6.44 -14.37 10.29
N ASP A 219 -6.07 -13.13 10.55
CA ASP A 219 -6.99 -11.97 10.55
C ASP A 219 -7.50 -11.60 9.15
N THR A 220 -6.65 -11.72 8.13
CA THR A 220 -7.06 -11.47 6.74
C THR A 220 -7.84 -12.66 6.19
N LEU A 221 -7.43 -13.89 6.52
CA LEU A 221 -8.19 -15.10 6.23
C LEU A 221 -9.60 -15.04 6.86
N ALA A 222 -9.69 -14.58 8.10
CA ALA A 222 -10.93 -14.35 8.81
C ALA A 222 -11.88 -13.42 8.05
N ALA A 223 -11.40 -12.24 7.64
CA ALA A 223 -12.18 -11.29 6.87
C ALA A 223 -12.59 -11.86 5.51
N HIS A 224 -11.66 -12.55 4.82
CA HIS A 224 -11.93 -13.23 3.56
C HIS A 224 -13.08 -14.25 3.67
N LEU A 225 -13.10 -15.05 4.74
CA LEU A 225 -14.14 -16.05 4.97
C LEU A 225 -15.52 -15.44 5.32
N ASP A 226 -15.55 -14.26 5.94
CA ASP A 226 -16.81 -13.59 6.36
C ASP A 226 -17.63 -13.08 5.16
N HIS A 227 -16.99 -12.86 4.01
CA HIS A 227 -17.60 -12.39 2.76
C HIS A 227 -18.19 -13.52 1.87
N ARG A 228 -18.29 -14.76 2.36
CA ARG A 228 -18.96 -15.87 1.64
C ARG A 228 -20.48 -15.72 1.56
N ASP A 229 -21.06 -16.33 0.53
CA ASP A 229 -22.52 -16.45 0.34
C ASP A 229 -23.19 -17.06 1.60
N PRO A 230 -24.26 -16.44 2.15
CA PRO A 230 -24.93 -16.90 3.37
C PRO A 230 -25.40 -18.37 3.35
N LEU A 231 -25.61 -18.96 2.17
CA LEU A 231 -26.12 -20.32 2.01
C LEU A 231 -25.11 -21.44 2.36
N ASP A 232 -23.81 -21.14 2.37
CA ASP A 232 -22.73 -22.11 2.66
C ASP A 232 -22.13 -21.98 4.07
N ARG A 233 -22.74 -21.16 4.95
CA ARG A 233 -22.28 -21.05 6.35
C ARG A 233 -22.66 -22.31 7.16
N PRO A 234 -21.72 -23.02 7.81
CA PRO A 234 -22.07 -23.74 9.01
C PRO A 234 -22.65 -22.72 10.01
N ARG A 235 -23.80 -23.03 10.64
CA ARG A 235 -24.46 -22.12 11.59
C ARG A 235 -23.43 -21.63 12.62
N PRO A 236 -23.17 -20.31 12.71
CA PRO A 236 -22.29 -19.82 13.76
C PRO A 236 -22.95 -20.08 15.10
N GLU A 237 -22.19 -20.56 16.07
CA GLU A 237 -22.57 -20.46 17.47
C GLU A 237 -22.90 -18.99 17.76
N ALA A 238 -24.08 -18.74 18.33
CA ALA A 238 -24.56 -17.41 18.68
C ALA A 238 -23.64 -16.79 19.74
N GLY A 239 -22.54 -16.18 19.32
CA GLY A 239 -21.50 -15.61 20.19
C GLY A 239 -20.19 -15.24 19.51
N SER A 240 -19.85 -15.81 18.35
CA SER A 240 -18.54 -15.56 17.70
C SER A 240 -18.42 -14.18 17.02
N GLY A 241 -19.49 -13.70 16.37
CA GLY A 241 -19.50 -12.40 15.67
C GLY A 241 -19.35 -11.20 16.61
N THR A 242 -20.05 -11.21 17.75
CA THR A 242 -19.97 -10.13 18.75
C THR A 242 -18.60 -10.07 19.42
N ARG A 243 -17.96 -11.24 19.64
CA ARG A 243 -16.62 -11.34 20.22
C ARG A 243 -15.55 -10.77 19.27
N ARG A 244 -15.64 -11.08 17.96
CA ARG A 244 -14.74 -10.55 16.93
C ARG A 244 -14.87 -9.03 16.74
N SER A 245 -16.09 -8.49 16.80
CA SER A 245 -16.29 -7.03 16.75
C SER A 245 -15.69 -6.32 17.98
N ALA A 246 -15.82 -6.91 19.16
CA ALA A 246 -15.22 -6.38 20.38
C ALA A 246 -13.68 -6.41 20.32
N GLU A 247 -13.09 -7.50 19.85
CA GLU A 247 -11.64 -7.63 19.65
C GLU A 247 -11.11 -6.61 18.62
N THR A 248 -11.81 -6.45 17.50
CA THR A 248 -11.47 -5.45 16.47
C THR A 248 -11.53 -4.03 17.05
N LEU A 249 -12.61 -3.70 17.76
CA LEU A 249 -12.76 -2.39 18.39
C LEU A 249 -11.69 -2.15 19.44
N LEU A 250 -11.35 -3.17 20.25
CA LEU A 250 -10.25 -3.07 21.21
C LEU A 250 -8.94 -2.76 20.48
N HIS A 251 -8.60 -3.47 19.40
CA HIS A 251 -7.39 -3.16 18.63
C HIS A 251 -7.36 -1.72 18.12
N LEU A 252 -8.47 -1.22 17.58
CA LEU A 252 -8.59 0.18 17.15
C LEU A 252 -8.39 1.16 18.31
N LEU A 253 -9.03 0.91 19.46
CA LEU A 253 -8.90 1.74 20.67
C LEU A 253 -7.46 1.78 21.20
N THR A 254 -6.71 0.68 21.04
CA THR A 254 -5.31 0.60 21.50
C THR A 254 -4.29 1.26 20.57
N GLY A 255 -4.69 1.72 19.38
CA GLY A 255 -3.76 2.39 18.44
C GLY A 255 -3.07 3.62 19.04
N ALA A 256 -3.72 4.31 19.97
CA ALA A 256 -3.14 5.44 20.69
C ALA A 256 -1.92 5.02 21.56
N TRP A 257 -1.86 3.77 22.01
CA TRP A 257 -0.71 3.22 22.74
C TRP A 257 0.46 2.95 21.81
N THR A 258 0.21 2.49 20.58
CA THR A 258 1.24 2.32 19.53
C THR A 258 1.97 3.62 19.27
N THR A 259 1.24 4.72 19.03
CA THR A 259 1.84 6.04 18.79
C THR A 259 2.71 6.49 19.97
N GLN A 260 2.22 6.35 21.20
CA GLN A 260 2.99 6.71 22.39
C GLN A 260 4.17 5.79 22.65
N ALA A 261 4.06 4.49 22.36
CA ALA A 261 5.16 3.54 22.53
C ALA A 261 6.32 3.86 21.57
N LEU A 262 6.04 4.13 20.30
CA LEU A 262 7.05 4.53 19.31
C LEU A 262 7.67 5.90 19.64
N ALA A 263 6.85 6.86 20.10
CA ALA A 263 7.35 8.15 20.53
C ALA A 263 8.23 8.05 21.79
N ALA A 264 7.85 7.22 22.76
CA ALA A 264 8.66 6.95 23.95
C ALA A 264 9.97 6.25 23.57
N PHE A 265 9.91 5.27 22.67
CA PHE A 265 11.07 4.58 22.12
C PHE A 265 12.09 5.57 21.54
N ALA A 266 11.62 6.45 20.65
CA ALA A 266 12.42 7.50 20.05
C ALA A 266 12.93 8.55 21.06
N ARG A 267 12.08 8.98 22.01
CA ARG A 267 12.42 10.01 23.02
C ARG A 267 13.47 9.52 24.01
N LEU A 268 13.42 8.25 24.38
CA LEU A 268 14.36 7.62 25.30
C LEU A 268 15.71 7.24 24.65
N GLY A 269 15.87 7.50 23.34
CA GLY A 269 17.10 7.20 22.61
C GLY A 269 17.37 5.69 22.48
N LEU A 270 16.33 4.86 22.59
CA LEU A 270 16.47 3.41 22.50
C LEU A 270 16.92 2.91 21.12
N PRO A 271 16.41 3.44 19.98
CA PRO A 271 16.93 3.07 18.66
C PRO A 271 18.44 3.25 18.53
N ASP A 272 18.99 4.31 19.14
CA ASP A 272 20.43 4.61 19.07
C ASP A 272 21.26 3.69 19.99
N ALA A 273 20.64 3.18 21.07
CA ALA A 273 21.27 2.31 22.06
C ALA A 273 21.22 0.81 21.70
N MET A 274 20.43 0.45 20.69
CA MET A 274 20.21 -0.93 20.25
C MET A 274 20.96 -1.26 18.95
N ASP A 275 21.40 -2.51 18.82
CA ASP A 275 22.04 -3.03 17.61
C ASP A 275 21.05 -3.83 16.74
N THR A 276 21.23 -3.80 15.41
CA THR A 276 20.36 -4.52 14.47
C THR A 276 20.74 -5.99 14.28
N ARG A 277 21.96 -6.37 14.66
CA ARG A 277 22.54 -7.71 14.47
C ARG A 277 22.59 -8.52 15.77
N THR A 278 22.66 -7.85 16.92
CA THR A 278 22.89 -8.50 18.22
C THR A 278 21.80 -8.14 19.22
N ALA A 279 21.25 -9.15 19.88
CA ALA A 279 20.28 -8.96 20.95
C ALA A 279 20.96 -8.50 22.24
N GLN A 280 20.32 -7.57 22.94
CA GLN A 280 20.79 -7.01 24.20
C GLN A 280 19.71 -7.16 25.27
N ARG A 281 20.12 -7.48 26.50
CA ARG A 281 19.16 -7.58 27.60
C ARG A 281 18.63 -6.21 28.00
N SER A 282 17.41 -6.18 28.52
CA SER A 282 16.78 -4.95 28.98
C SER A 282 17.59 -4.23 30.07
N GLU A 283 18.33 -4.97 30.89
CA GLU A 283 19.21 -4.46 31.93
C GLU A 283 20.40 -3.69 31.34
N ASP A 284 20.94 -4.19 30.23
CA ASP A 284 22.08 -3.58 29.54
C ASP A 284 21.65 -2.33 28.77
N LEU A 285 20.44 -2.33 28.21
CA LEU A 285 19.83 -1.17 27.55
C LEU A 285 19.33 -0.10 28.53
N ALA A 286 18.95 -0.49 29.75
CA ALA A 286 18.37 0.41 30.73
C ALA A 286 19.34 1.47 31.25
N ARG A 287 20.60 1.08 31.49
CA ARG A 287 21.64 1.97 32.00
C ARG A 287 21.96 3.15 31.07
N PRO A 288 22.28 2.96 29.78
CA PRO A 288 22.59 4.07 28.88
C PRO A 288 21.37 4.95 28.57
N THR A 289 20.15 4.42 28.67
CA THR A 289 18.90 5.16 28.39
C THR A 289 18.25 5.78 29.63
N GLY A 290 18.82 5.55 30.82
CA GLY A 290 18.26 6.05 32.08
C GLY A 290 16.87 5.50 32.41
N THR A 291 16.59 4.26 31.99
CA THR A 291 15.26 3.63 32.16
C THR A 291 15.26 2.56 33.24
N HIS A 292 14.08 2.15 33.69
CA HIS A 292 13.91 1.04 34.64
C HIS A 292 13.85 -0.30 33.88
N PRO A 293 14.73 -1.29 34.16
CA PRO A 293 14.86 -2.50 33.33
C PRO A 293 13.55 -3.26 33.08
N ARG A 294 12.75 -3.50 34.13
CA ARG A 294 11.48 -4.24 33.99
C ARG A 294 10.43 -3.46 33.18
N SER A 295 10.41 -2.14 33.32
CA SER A 295 9.49 -1.29 32.57
C SER A 295 9.92 -1.21 31.11
N LEU A 296 11.23 -1.09 30.86
CA LEU A 296 11.81 -1.13 29.53
C LEU A 296 11.49 -2.46 28.82
N ALA A 297 11.70 -3.61 29.49
CA ALA A 297 11.33 -4.91 28.93
C ALA A 297 9.85 -4.98 28.54
N THR A 298 8.96 -4.30 29.28
CA THR A 298 7.52 -4.26 28.95
C THR A 298 7.26 -3.45 27.69
N LEU A 299 7.91 -2.29 27.54
CA LEU A 299 7.85 -1.50 26.31
C LEU A 299 8.45 -2.27 25.11
N LEU A 300 9.61 -2.90 25.28
CA LEU A 300 10.29 -3.63 24.21
C LEU A 300 9.50 -4.86 23.74
N ARG A 301 8.82 -5.61 24.63
CA ARG A 301 7.90 -6.68 24.23
C ARG A 301 6.73 -6.16 23.38
N TYR A 302 6.17 -5.00 23.74
CA TYR A 302 5.11 -4.38 22.95
C TYR A 302 5.63 -3.91 21.58
N LEU A 303 6.83 -3.32 21.53
CA LEU A 303 7.47 -2.94 20.26
C LEU A 303 7.90 -4.15 19.42
N ALA A 304 8.16 -5.30 20.06
CA ALA A 304 8.43 -6.56 19.37
C ALA A 304 7.18 -7.10 18.68
N MET A 305 6.02 -7.04 19.34
CA MET A 305 4.72 -7.33 18.72
C MET A 305 4.46 -6.42 17.50
N LEU A 306 4.91 -5.17 17.54
CA LEU A 306 4.78 -4.21 16.43
C LEU A 306 5.88 -4.36 15.35
N GLY A 307 6.87 -5.23 15.55
CA GLY A 307 7.97 -5.47 14.61
C GLY A 307 9.04 -4.39 14.55
N ALA A 308 9.00 -3.36 15.42
CA ALA A 308 10.05 -2.33 15.52
C ALA A 308 11.31 -2.84 16.28
N VAL A 309 11.09 -3.86 17.11
CA VAL A 309 12.12 -4.59 17.86
C VAL A 309 11.88 -6.07 17.59
N ALA A 310 12.87 -6.92 17.83
CA ALA A 310 12.66 -8.36 17.82
C ALA A 310 13.22 -8.97 19.11
N GLU A 311 12.42 -9.86 19.69
CA GLU A 311 12.75 -10.59 20.91
C GLU A 311 13.42 -11.92 20.55
N GLU A 312 14.57 -12.18 21.16
CA GLU A 312 15.38 -13.39 21.00
C GLU A 312 15.67 -14.00 22.38
N GLN A 313 16.26 -15.20 22.40
CA GLN A 313 16.65 -15.86 23.66
C GLN A 313 17.58 -14.99 24.52
N GLU A 314 18.45 -14.20 23.89
CA GLU A 314 19.46 -13.38 24.57
C GLU A 314 19.02 -11.94 24.87
N GLY A 315 17.81 -11.53 24.45
CA GLY A 315 17.27 -10.21 24.72
C GLY A 315 16.53 -9.60 23.53
N PHE A 316 16.74 -8.32 23.27
CA PHE A 316 16.05 -7.56 22.23
C PHE A 316 17.06 -6.97 21.24
N ARG A 317 16.78 -7.06 19.94
CA ARG A 317 17.54 -6.35 18.89
C ARG A 317 16.63 -5.38 18.13
N LEU A 318 17.24 -4.37 17.51
CA LEU A 318 16.54 -3.43 16.64
C LEU A 318 16.21 -4.09 15.28
N THR A 319 15.03 -3.86 14.72
CA THR A 319 14.73 -4.27 13.34
C THR A 319 15.02 -3.13 12.36
N GLU A 320 14.97 -3.40 11.06
CA GLU A 320 15.06 -2.36 10.03
C GLU A 320 13.95 -1.30 10.17
N VAL A 321 12.75 -1.70 10.63
CA VAL A 321 11.64 -0.76 10.91
C VAL A 321 12.00 0.16 12.08
N GLY A 322 12.52 -0.41 13.18
CA GLY A 322 12.96 0.38 14.33
C GLY A 322 14.16 1.28 14.01
N ALA A 323 15.03 0.85 13.09
CA ALA A 323 16.21 1.62 12.66
C ALA A 323 15.84 2.95 11.99
N LEU A 324 14.65 3.07 11.39
CA LEU A 324 14.13 4.36 10.87
C LEU A 324 13.97 5.43 11.95
N LEU A 325 13.96 5.06 13.24
CA LEU A 325 13.87 5.99 14.37
C LEU A 325 15.23 6.35 14.99
N ARG A 326 16.34 5.88 14.43
CA ARG A 326 17.67 6.33 14.86
C ARG A 326 17.91 7.79 14.46
N ALA A 327 18.61 8.55 15.28
CA ALA A 327 18.95 9.94 14.95
C ALA A 327 19.90 10.07 13.77
N ASP A 328 20.80 9.10 13.57
CA ASP A 328 21.82 9.10 12.52
C ASP A 328 21.34 8.48 11.19
N ALA A 329 20.11 7.95 11.15
CA ALA A 329 19.57 7.33 9.95
C ALA A 329 19.31 8.38 8.85
N PRO A 330 19.79 8.15 7.61
CA PRO A 330 19.38 8.95 6.47
C PRO A 330 17.85 8.90 6.30
N GLY A 331 17.19 10.07 6.34
CA GLY A 331 15.73 10.16 6.30
C GLY A 331 15.04 9.67 7.57
N SER A 332 15.68 9.84 8.73
CA SER A 332 15.13 9.48 10.03
C SER A 332 13.69 9.96 10.22
N MET A 333 12.82 9.06 10.69
CA MET A 333 11.44 9.33 11.05
C MET A 333 11.29 9.69 12.54
N ARG A 334 12.39 9.78 13.28
CA ARG A 334 12.39 10.18 14.71
C ARG A 334 11.67 11.50 14.97
N PRO A 335 11.92 12.59 14.20
CA PRO A 335 11.21 13.85 14.39
C PRO A 335 9.69 13.70 14.26
N LEU A 336 9.25 12.91 13.28
CA LEU A 336 7.83 12.61 13.05
C LEU A 336 7.21 11.86 14.22
N ALA A 337 7.87 10.81 14.72
CA ALA A 337 7.40 10.04 15.88
C ALA A 337 7.28 10.92 17.14
N LEU A 338 8.23 11.83 17.37
CA LEU A 338 8.20 12.75 18.50
C LEU A 338 7.07 13.77 18.39
N MET A 339 6.79 14.28 17.18
CA MET A 339 5.69 15.20 16.94
C MET A 339 4.32 14.51 17.12
N TYR A 340 4.18 13.32 16.54
CA TYR A 340 2.93 12.54 16.56
C TYR A 340 2.60 11.99 17.94
N GLY A 341 3.61 11.67 18.77
CA GLY A 341 3.44 11.34 20.18
C GLY A 341 3.56 12.54 21.14
N GLY A 342 3.64 13.75 20.59
CA GLY A 342 3.85 15.00 21.32
C GLY A 342 2.65 15.94 21.19
N PRO A 343 2.83 17.17 20.67
CA PRO A 343 1.74 18.14 20.52
C PRO A 343 0.53 17.60 19.73
N PHE A 344 0.76 16.89 18.62
CA PHE A 344 -0.35 16.34 17.82
C PHE A 344 -1.11 15.23 18.56
N TYR A 345 -0.44 14.42 19.37
CA TYR A 345 -1.16 13.46 20.21
C TYR A 345 -2.10 14.17 21.19
N ARG A 346 -1.64 15.28 21.76
CA ARG A 346 -2.42 16.06 22.72
C ARG A 346 -3.62 16.72 22.05
N SER A 347 -3.46 17.29 20.86
CA SER A 347 -4.58 17.90 20.11
C SER A 347 -5.70 16.90 19.84
N PHE A 348 -5.37 15.67 19.47
CA PHE A 348 -6.37 14.60 19.29
C PHE A 348 -7.13 14.22 20.58
N GLY A 349 -6.59 14.53 21.76
CA GLY A 349 -7.31 14.41 23.03
C GLY A 349 -8.52 15.35 23.15
N GLY A 350 -8.58 16.42 22.35
CA GLY A 350 -9.69 17.37 22.26
C GLY A 350 -10.51 17.24 20.98
N LEU A 351 -10.44 16.09 20.26
CA LEU A 351 -11.17 15.90 19.01
C LEU A 351 -12.68 16.13 19.15
N ASP A 352 -13.27 15.81 20.30
CA ASP A 352 -14.70 16.04 20.55
C ASP A 352 -15.09 17.51 20.50
N HIS A 353 -14.21 18.41 20.97
CA HIS A 353 -14.38 19.85 20.80
C HIS A 353 -14.38 20.22 19.33
N ALA A 354 -13.36 19.79 18.58
CA ALA A 354 -13.23 20.14 17.16
C ALA A 354 -14.44 19.67 16.34
N VAL A 355 -14.97 18.48 16.62
CA VAL A 355 -16.18 17.98 15.97
C VAL A 355 -17.43 18.79 16.36
N ARG A 356 -17.55 19.25 17.61
CA ARG A 356 -18.71 20.01 18.09
C ARG A 356 -18.74 21.45 17.59
N THR A 357 -17.57 22.07 17.43
CA THR A 357 -17.46 23.51 17.19
C THR A 357 -16.94 23.85 15.80
N GLY A 358 -16.29 22.90 15.13
CA GLY A 358 -15.50 23.15 13.91
C GLY A 358 -14.23 23.96 14.16
N GLN A 359 -13.82 24.15 15.42
CA GLN A 359 -12.61 24.91 15.79
C GLN A 359 -11.45 23.96 16.13
N PRO A 360 -10.18 24.35 15.92
CA PRO A 360 -9.05 23.46 16.19
C PRO A 360 -8.97 23.07 17.67
N ALA A 361 -8.82 21.77 17.94
CA ALA A 361 -8.58 21.25 19.28
C ALA A 361 -7.22 21.72 19.84
N PHE A 362 -6.24 21.95 18.95
CA PHE A 362 -4.93 22.48 19.31
C PHE A 362 -5.04 23.82 20.03
N ASP A 363 -5.78 24.79 19.45
CA ASP A 363 -5.96 26.12 20.01
C ASP A 363 -6.62 26.07 21.40
N GLN A 364 -7.58 25.15 21.60
CA GLN A 364 -8.21 24.94 22.91
C GLN A 364 -7.21 24.41 23.96
N ILE A 365 -6.32 23.49 23.57
CA ILE A 365 -5.40 22.82 24.49
C ILE A 365 -4.17 23.66 24.82
N PHE A 366 -3.66 24.39 23.83
CA PHE A 366 -2.43 25.18 23.95
C PHE A 366 -2.71 26.68 24.18
N GLY A 367 -3.95 27.13 23.96
CA GLY A 367 -4.38 28.51 24.21
C GLY A 367 -3.96 29.52 23.14
N GLU A 368 -3.35 29.07 22.05
CA GLU A 368 -2.87 29.87 20.93
C GLU A 368 -2.85 29.03 19.65
N ASN A 369 -2.72 29.69 18.49
CA ASN A 369 -2.68 29.02 17.20
C ASN A 369 -1.44 28.11 17.05
N HIS A 370 -1.62 26.99 16.36
CA HIS A 370 -0.57 26.02 16.02
C HIS A 370 0.76 26.63 15.57
N PHE A 371 0.74 27.56 14.61
CA PHE A 371 1.97 28.13 14.07
C PHE A 371 2.66 29.06 15.05
N ASP A 372 1.89 29.86 15.81
CA ASP A 372 2.43 30.74 16.84
C ASP A 372 3.06 29.93 17.98
N HIS A 373 2.41 28.82 18.39
CA HIS A 373 2.93 27.93 19.41
C HIS A 373 4.31 27.37 19.06
N PHE A 374 4.48 26.89 17.82
CA PHE A 374 5.76 26.37 17.36
C PHE A 374 6.82 27.47 17.22
N ALA A 375 6.46 28.65 16.72
CA ALA A 375 7.39 29.76 16.56
C ALA A 375 7.98 30.28 17.90
N ARG A 376 7.31 30.03 19.03
CA ARG A 376 7.77 30.46 20.36
C ARG A 376 8.89 29.62 20.95
N ASP A 377 8.99 28.34 20.58
CA ASP A 377 10.06 27.45 21.03
C ASP A 377 10.91 27.03 19.83
N PRO A 378 12.13 27.57 19.69
CA PRO A 378 13.03 27.22 18.60
C PRO A 378 13.28 25.71 18.44
N ARG A 379 13.27 24.95 19.55
CA ARG A 379 13.45 23.49 19.49
C ARG A 379 12.23 22.80 18.91
N LEU A 380 11.04 23.32 19.20
CA LEU A 380 9.79 22.77 18.69
C LEU A 380 9.57 23.14 17.22
N ALA A 381 9.92 24.37 16.83
CA ALA A 381 9.99 24.79 15.45
C ALA A 381 10.96 23.90 14.64
N GLU A 382 12.17 23.68 15.15
CA GLU A 382 13.15 22.80 14.50
C GLU A 382 12.63 21.36 14.40
N LEU A 383 12.00 20.83 15.45
CA LEU A 383 11.40 19.50 15.43
C LEU A 383 10.27 19.38 14.39
N PHE A 384 9.42 20.41 14.29
CA PHE A 384 8.37 20.48 13.28
C PHE A 384 8.96 20.50 11.87
N ASP A 385 9.95 21.35 11.61
CA ASP A 385 10.63 21.44 10.32
C ASP A 385 11.28 20.10 9.92
N GLN A 386 11.96 19.43 10.87
CA GLN A 386 12.55 18.12 10.66
C GLN A 386 11.48 17.03 10.42
N SER A 387 10.32 17.11 11.09
CA SER A 387 9.21 16.18 10.86
C SER A 387 8.58 16.35 9.48
N MET A 388 8.50 17.59 8.99
CA MET A 388 8.06 17.89 7.64
C MET A 388 9.05 17.37 6.61
N ALA A 389 10.36 17.47 6.88
CA ALA A 389 11.42 16.93 6.03
C ALA A 389 11.41 15.40 5.91
N ALA A 390 10.96 14.68 6.95
CA ALA A 390 10.77 13.22 6.87
C ALA A 390 9.71 12.81 5.84
N SER A 391 8.81 13.74 5.46
CA SER A 391 7.78 13.52 4.42
C SER A 391 8.28 13.88 3.01
N SER A 392 9.53 14.30 2.84
CA SER A 392 10.13 14.74 1.57
C SER A 392 10.07 13.73 0.43
N ARG A 393 9.92 12.44 0.73
CA ARG A 393 9.67 11.39 -0.29
C ARG A 393 8.44 11.69 -1.16
N MET A 394 7.45 12.37 -0.59
CA MET A 394 6.27 12.87 -1.32
C MET A 394 6.66 13.72 -2.53
N PHE A 395 7.74 14.49 -2.41
CA PHE A 395 8.16 15.47 -3.40
C PHE A 395 9.13 14.93 -4.44
N GLN A 396 9.67 13.72 -4.26
CA GLN A 396 10.71 13.17 -5.14
C GLN A 396 10.37 13.18 -6.64
N PRO A 397 9.12 12.92 -7.07
CA PRO A 397 8.77 12.97 -8.49
C PRO A 397 8.59 14.39 -9.03
N LEU A 398 8.42 15.41 -8.18
CA LEU A 398 8.06 16.77 -8.62
C LEU A 398 9.11 17.41 -9.54
N PRO A 399 10.43 17.27 -9.31
CA PRO A 399 11.43 17.76 -10.26
C PRO A 399 11.28 17.18 -11.67
N THR A 400 10.73 15.98 -11.81
CA THR A 400 10.48 15.35 -13.13
C THR A 400 9.11 15.68 -13.73
N HIS A 401 8.27 16.45 -13.02
CA HIS A 401 6.96 16.84 -13.52
C HIS A 401 7.07 17.60 -14.86
N PRO A 402 6.19 17.35 -15.85
CA PRO A 402 6.30 17.95 -17.19
C PRO A 402 6.41 19.48 -17.22
N VAL A 403 5.73 20.17 -16.31
CA VAL A 403 5.82 21.64 -16.18
C VAL A 403 7.21 22.09 -15.75
N ILE A 404 7.81 21.39 -14.77
CA ILE A 404 9.15 21.73 -14.27
C ILE A 404 10.21 21.41 -15.32
N THR A 405 10.10 20.25 -15.98
CA THR A 405 11.06 19.83 -17.01
C THR A 405 10.97 20.73 -18.26
N ALA A 406 9.78 21.20 -18.62
CA ALA A 406 9.59 22.19 -19.68
C ALA A 406 10.22 23.54 -19.33
N ALA A 407 10.00 24.05 -18.11
CA ALA A 407 10.64 25.27 -17.62
C ALA A 407 12.18 25.15 -17.63
N ALA A 408 12.70 23.97 -17.29
CA ALA A 408 14.13 23.69 -17.30
C ALA A 408 14.77 23.68 -18.71
N GLN A 409 13.98 23.64 -19.79
CA GLN A 409 14.48 23.78 -21.17
C GLN A 409 14.73 25.24 -21.58
N ALA A 410 14.39 26.22 -20.72
CA ALA A 410 14.64 27.62 -21.03
C ALA A 410 16.14 27.90 -21.29
N PRO A 411 16.49 28.79 -22.23
CA PRO A 411 17.88 29.12 -22.52
C PRO A 411 18.62 29.65 -21.28
N ALA A 412 19.89 29.27 -21.11
CA ALA A 412 20.68 29.71 -19.96
C ALA A 412 20.86 31.26 -19.88
N THR A 413 20.66 31.97 -20.98
CA THR A 413 20.67 33.44 -21.05
C THR A 413 19.39 34.09 -20.50
N ALA A 414 18.31 33.32 -20.38
CA ALA A 414 17.02 33.73 -19.84
C ALA A 414 16.41 32.55 -19.06
N PRO A 415 17.01 32.18 -17.91
CA PRO A 415 16.59 31.01 -17.15
C PRO A 415 15.17 31.19 -16.58
N ALA A 416 14.38 30.12 -16.63
CA ALA A 416 13.04 30.13 -16.03
C ALA A 416 13.11 30.19 -14.50
N THR A 417 12.09 30.79 -13.90
CA THR A 417 12.00 31.01 -12.45
C THR A 417 10.84 30.23 -11.84
N VAL A 418 11.15 29.44 -10.80
CA VAL A 418 10.18 28.75 -9.96
C VAL A 418 9.93 29.57 -8.69
N VAL A 419 8.68 29.94 -8.45
CA VAL A 419 8.22 30.68 -7.27
C VAL A 419 7.54 29.71 -6.32
N ASP A 420 8.17 29.43 -5.18
CA ASP A 420 7.63 28.59 -4.10
C ASP A 420 6.92 29.49 -3.07
N VAL A 421 5.59 29.43 -3.06
CA VAL A 421 4.72 30.28 -2.25
C VAL A 421 4.41 29.57 -0.93
N ALA A 422 4.80 30.17 0.19
CA ALA A 422 4.81 29.51 1.50
C ALA A 422 5.67 28.22 1.47
N GLY A 423 6.87 28.33 0.88
CA GLY A 423 7.77 27.18 0.65
C GLY A 423 8.44 26.60 1.91
N GLY A 424 8.06 27.04 3.10
CA GLY A 424 8.62 26.60 4.39
C GLY A 424 10.15 26.74 4.42
N ASN A 425 10.84 25.65 4.80
CA ASN A 425 12.30 25.59 4.86
C ASN A 425 12.98 25.38 3.48
N GLY A 426 12.25 25.52 2.36
CA GLY A 426 12.79 25.46 1.01
C GLY A 426 13.20 24.07 0.53
N GLU A 427 12.77 23.00 1.21
CA GLU A 427 13.08 21.63 0.80
C GLU A 427 12.62 21.30 -0.62
N LEU A 428 11.38 21.67 -0.95
CA LEU A 428 10.80 21.39 -2.26
C LEU A 428 11.54 22.13 -3.38
N LEU A 429 11.71 23.44 -3.20
CA LEU A 429 12.48 24.27 -4.11
C LEU A 429 13.92 23.76 -4.26
N GLY A 430 14.54 23.31 -3.17
CA GLY A 430 15.88 22.72 -3.19
C GLY A 430 15.96 21.48 -4.09
N LEU A 431 15.01 20.55 -3.95
CA LEU A 431 14.95 19.36 -4.82
C LEU A 431 14.83 19.73 -6.31
N ILE A 432 13.99 20.72 -6.63
CA ILE A 432 13.80 21.21 -8.00
C ILE A 432 15.10 21.84 -8.53
N LEU A 433 15.71 22.76 -7.77
CA LEU A 433 16.90 23.49 -8.18
C LEU A 433 18.15 22.60 -8.26
N THR A 434 18.25 21.56 -7.42
CA THR A 434 19.33 20.57 -7.50
C THR A 434 19.20 19.71 -8.75
N ALA A 435 17.99 19.27 -9.09
CA ALA A 435 17.74 18.47 -10.30
C ALA A 435 17.94 19.28 -11.59
N HIS A 436 17.67 20.59 -11.56
CA HIS A 436 17.74 21.48 -12.72
C HIS A 436 18.64 22.69 -12.47
N PRO A 437 19.96 22.60 -12.75
CA PRO A 437 20.93 23.64 -12.43
C PRO A 437 20.69 24.99 -13.11
N HIS A 438 19.93 25.01 -14.22
CA HIS A 438 19.62 26.21 -14.98
C HIS A 438 18.39 26.98 -14.48
N LEU A 439 17.57 26.38 -13.61
CA LEU A 439 16.44 27.08 -13.00
C LEU A 439 16.90 28.09 -11.93
N ARG A 440 16.14 29.17 -11.80
CA ARG A 440 16.21 30.10 -10.67
C ARG A 440 15.04 29.87 -9.72
N GLY A 441 15.24 30.15 -8.45
CA GLY A 441 14.22 30.03 -7.41
C GLY A 441 13.84 31.39 -6.83
N VAL A 442 12.60 31.49 -6.39
CA VAL A 442 12.08 32.56 -5.53
C VAL A 442 11.28 31.88 -4.43
N LEU A 443 11.63 32.12 -3.17
CA LEU A 443 10.91 31.57 -2.02
C LEU A 443 10.23 32.69 -1.25
N LEU A 444 8.91 32.63 -1.15
CA LEU A 444 8.09 33.52 -0.32
C LEU A 444 7.71 32.78 0.97
N GLU A 445 8.05 33.35 2.12
CA GLU A 445 7.65 32.84 3.44
C GLU A 445 7.72 33.95 4.48
N ARG A 446 7.23 33.67 5.68
CA ARG A 446 7.40 34.49 6.88
C ARG A 446 8.88 34.62 7.23
N PRO A 447 9.30 35.73 7.88
CA PRO A 447 10.70 36.05 8.09
C PRO A 447 11.55 34.95 8.76
N HIS A 448 10.99 34.20 9.72
CA HIS A 448 11.72 33.15 10.43
C HIS A 448 11.96 31.91 9.55
N ALA A 449 10.97 31.51 8.74
CA ALA A 449 11.07 30.36 7.84
C ALA A 449 12.00 30.65 6.66
N VAL A 450 12.02 31.90 6.18
CA VAL A 450 12.97 32.34 5.14
C VAL A 450 14.42 32.13 5.54
N GLU A 451 14.80 32.40 6.79
CA GLU A 451 16.18 32.19 7.23
C GLU A 451 16.55 30.70 7.27
N ALA A 452 15.63 29.83 7.71
CA ALA A 452 15.83 28.38 7.65
C ALA A 452 15.98 27.90 6.21
N ALA A 453 15.16 28.43 5.29
CA ALA A 453 15.25 28.13 3.87
C ALA A 453 16.59 28.55 3.26
N ARG A 454 17.09 29.73 3.65
CA ARG A 454 18.39 30.24 3.21
C ARG A 454 19.52 29.28 3.58
N LEU A 455 19.59 28.90 4.85
CA LEU A 455 20.60 27.95 5.34
C LEU A 455 20.54 26.60 4.61
N ARG A 456 19.33 26.08 4.38
CA ARG A 456 19.13 24.80 3.69
C ARG A 456 19.54 24.87 2.21
N LEU A 457 19.10 25.90 1.49
CA LEU A 457 19.39 26.05 0.07
C LEU A 457 20.86 26.41 -0.17
N ASP A 458 21.51 27.14 0.75
CA ASP A 458 22.96 27.35 0.72
C ASP A 458 23.71 26.02 0.90
N ALA A 459 23.31 25.19 1.87
CA ALA A 459 23.91 23.87 2.09
C ALA A 459 23.72 22.93 0.89
N ALA A 460 22.62 23.07 0.13
CA ALA A 460 22.35 22.35 -1.10
C ALA A 460 23.04 22.97 -2.35
N GLY A 461 23.83 24.03 -2.21
CA GLY A 461 24.51 24.71 -3.32
C GLY A 461 23.56 25.49 -4.25
N CYS A 462 22.34 25.77 -3.81
CA CYS A 462 21.29 26.42 -4.58
C CYS A 462 21.10 27.91 -4.22
N GLY A 463 21.61 28.37 -3.08
CA GLY A 463 21.29 29.69 -2.55
C GLY A 463 21.64 30.87 -3.45
N THR A 464 22.71 30.82 -4.24
CA THR A 464 23.07 31.88 -5.22
C THR A 464 22.08 32.01 -6.38
N ARG A 465 21.23 30.99 -6.59
CA ARG A 465 20.18 30.96 -7.61
C ARG A 465 18.79 31.23 -7.03
N CYS A 466 18.67 31.42 -5.72
CA CYS A 466 17.41 31.67 -5.04
C CYS A 466 17.33 33.12 -4.56
N ALA A 467 16.20 33.78 -4.83
CA ALA A 467 15.81 35.00 -4.14
C ALA A 467 14.87 34.65 -2.97
N TYR A 468 15.01 35.38 -1.87
CA TYR A 468 14.26 35.15 -0.64
C TYR A 468 13.38 36.35 -0.36
N HIS A 469 12.07 36.13 -0.27
CA HIS A 469 11.07 37.17 -0.11
C HIS A 469 10.35 36.96 1.24
N PRO A 470 10.71 37.70 2.30
CA PRO A 470 9.93 37.68 3.52
C PRO A 470 8.60 38.42 3.30
N GLY A 471 7.47 37.76 3.53
CA GLY A 471 6.14 38.33 3.29
C GLY A 471 4.99 37.36 3.60
N ASP A 472 3.77 37.76 3.21
CA ASP A 472 2.55 36.95 3.28
C ASP A 472 1.99 36.73 1.85
N PHE A 473 0.87 36.01 1.72
CA PHE A 473 0.24 35.69 0.43
C PHE A 473 -0.11 36.92 -0.42
N ALA A 474 -0.24 38.10 0.17
CA ALA A 474 -0.46 39.34 -0.60
C ALA A 474 0.78 39.78 -1.40
N ASP A 475 1.97 39.31 -0.99
CA ASP A 475 3.29 39.72 -1.48
C ASP A 475 3.87 38.74 -2.52
N VAL A 476 3.05 37.85 -3.09
CA VAL A 476 3.49 36.86 -4.08
C VAL A 476 4.26 37.54 -5.22
N PRO A 477 5.56 37.21 -5.41
CA PRO A 477 6.39 37.87 -6.42
C PRO A 477 5.88 37.60 -7.84
N SER A 478 5.77 38.65 -8.65
CA SER A 478 5.39 38.54 -10.06
C SER A 478 6.55 38.07 -10.95
N GLY A 479 6.21 37.54 -12.12
CA GLY A 479 7.20 37.25 -13.18
C GLY A 479 7.85 35.87 -13.13
N GLY A 480 7.38 34.98 -12.23
CA GLY A 480 7.71 33.56 -12.28
C GLY A 480 7.09 32.84 -13.49
N ASP A 481 7.73 31.74 -13.91
CA ASP A 481 7.24 30.85 -14.97
C ASP A 481 6.44 29.68 -14.40
N VAL A 482 6.82 29.21 -13.21
CA VAL A 482 6.09 28.18 -12.46
C VAL A 482 5.90 28.65 -11.02
N TYR A 483 4.66 28.62 -10.54
CA TYR A 483 4.31 28.86 -9.15
C TYR A 483 3.98 27.53 -8.48
N VAL A 484 4.40 27.36 -7.24
CA VAL A 484 4.15 26.15 -6.46
C VAL A 484 3.49 26.54 -5.14
N LEU A 485 2.41 25.85 -4.81
CA LEU A 485 1.76 25.85 -3.49
C LEU A 485 1.77 24.40 -3.00
N SER A 486 2.52 24.10 -1.96
CA SER A 486 2.70 22.72 -1.50
C SER A 486 2.33 22.58 -0.03
N ARG A 487 1.27 21.83 0.28
CA ARG A 487 0.71 21.69 1.64
C ARG A 487 0.42 23.06 2.25
N VAL A 488 -0.31 23.88 1.51
CA VAL A 488 -0.66 25.25 1.92
C VAL A 488 -2.16 25.39 2.00
N LEU A 489 -2.88 25.02 0.93
CA LEU A 489 -4.32 25.27 0.86
C LEU A 489 -5.09 24.39 1.84
N HIS A 490 -4.57 23.23 2.19
CA HIS A 490 -5.20 22.35 3.17
C HIS A 490 -5.22 22.92 4.60
N ASP A 491 -4.39 23.92 4.92
CA ASP A 491 -4.38 24.57 6.24
C ASP A 491 -5.53 25.56 6.43
N TRP A 492 -6.20 25.95 5.34
CA TRP A 492 -7.12 27.09 5.33
C TRP A 492 -8.55 26.69 4.96
N ASP A 493 -9.51 27.55 5.32
CA ASP A 493 -10.87 27.48 4.80
C ASP A 493 -10.96 27.92 3.33
N ASP A 494 -12.13 27.71 2.73
CA ASP A 494 -12.34 27.98 1.30
C ASP A 494 -12.21 29.46 0.94
N ASP A 495 -12.61 30.37 1.83
CA ASP A 495 -12.55 31.81 1.56
C ASP A 495 -11.11 32.30 1.53
N ARG A 496 -10.30 31.84 2.48
CA ARG A 496 -8.86 32.12 2.50
C ARG A 496 -8.13 31.42 1.37
N CYS A 497 -8.49 30.18 1.02
CA CYS A 497 -7.96 29.52 -0.19
C CYS A 497 -8.22 30.35 -1.46
N ARG A 498 -9.45 30.88 -1.65
CA ARG A 498 -9.78 31.76 -2.79
C ARG A 498 -8.93 33.02 -2.79
N GLU A 499 -8.70 33.63 -1.62
CA GLU A 499 -7.85 34.81 -1.50
C GLU A 499 -6.40 34.50 -1.93
N ILE A 500 -5.80 33.44 -1.39
CA ILE A 500 -4.44 32.99 -1.73
C ILE A 500 -4.33 32.74 -3.24
N LEU A 501 -5.26 31.98 -3.81
CA LEU A 501 -5.26 31.65 -5.23
C LEU A 501 -5.41 32.90 -6.11
N ARG A 502 -6.20 33.91 -5.70
CA ARG A 502 -6.32 35.20 -6.42
C ARG A 502 -5.02 35.99 -6.38
N HIS A 503 -4.27 35.93 -5.28
CA HIS A 503 -2.94 36.56 -5.21
C HIS A 503 -1.97 35.90 -6.19
N CYS A 504 -1.93 34.56 -6.22
CA CYS A 504 -1.14 33.83 -7.21
C CYS A 504 -1.56 34.18 -8.64
N ALA A 505 -2.85 34.11 -8.96
CA ALA A 505 -3.39 34.41 -10.28
C ALA A 505 -3.04 35.84 -10.76
N ARG A 506 -2.97 36.82 -9.84
CA ARG A 506 -2.58 38.20 -10.14
C ARG A 506 -1.09 38.35 -10.41
N ALA A 507 -0.24 37.61 -9.70
CA ALA A 507 1.21 37.63 -9.89
C ALA A 507 1.67 36.86 -11.14
N MET A 508 0.91 35.83 -11.53
CA MET A 508 1.18 34.95 -12.67
C MET A 508 1.08 35.69 -14.03
N PRO A 509 2.17 35.72 -14.81
CA PRO A 509 2.11 36.00 -16.23
C PRO A 509 1.15 35.05 -16.97
N ALA A 510 0.69 35.43 -18.16
CA ALA A 510 -0.26 34.62 -18.94
C ALA A 510 0.28 33.22 -19.34
N HIS A 511 1.61 33.08 -19.45
CA HIS A 511 2.27 31.82 -19.79
C HIS A 511 2.58 30.93 -18.57
N ALA A 512 2.42 31.45 -17.36
CA ALA A 512 2.87 30.76 -16.16
C ALA A 512 1.93 29.61 -15.76
N ASP A 513 2.55 28.57 -15.21
CA ASP A 513 1.88 27.41 -14.65
C ASP A 513 1.80 27.51 -13.12
N LEU A 514 0.73 26.99 -12.52
CA LEU A 514 0.60 26.79 -11.08
C LEU A 514 0.54 25.29 -10.78
N LEU A 515 1.37 24.83 -9.86
CA LEU A 515 1.34 23.48 -9.32
C LEU A 515 0.88 23.54 -7.86
N VAL A 516 -0.26 22.91 -7.57
CA VAL A 516 -0.76 22.73 -6.21
C VAL A 516 -0.46 21.30 -5.79
N VAL A 517 0.28 21.11 -4.70
CA VAL A 517 0.70 19.79 -4.20
C VAL A 517 -0.01 19.52 -2.88
N GLU A 518 -1.00 18.65 -2.92
CA GLU A 518 -1.91 18.38 -1.79
C GLU A 518 -2.32 16.91 -1.74
N ARG A 519 -2.97 16.49 -0.65
CA ARG A 519 -3.66 15.19 -0.58
C ARG A 519 -5.09 15.38 -1.10
N LEU A 520 -5.60 14.38 -1.81
CA LEU A 520 -6.95 14.43 -2.36
C LEU A 520 -7.86 13.45 -1.63
N LEU A 521 -9.01 13.92 -1.19
CA LEU A 521 -10.04 13.04 -0.64
C LEU A 521 -10.60 12.13 -1.74
N PRO A 522 -10.71 10.81 -1.48
CA PRO A 522 -11.33 9.88 -2.41
C PRO A 522 -12.83 10.14 -2.51
N VAL A 523 -13.37 10.09 -3.73
CA VAL A 523 -14.81 10.27 -3.99
C VAL A 523 -15.59 8.95 -4.03
N ASP A 524 -14.88 7.83 -4.12
CA ASP A 524 -15.42 6.48 -4.27
C ASP A 524 -15.51 5.70 -2.95
N GLY A 525 -15.15 6.34 -1.83
CA GLY A 525 -15.12 5.72 -0.51
C GLY A 525 -13.96 4.73 -0.31
N SER A 526 -12.97 4.72 -1.19
CA SER A 526 -11.75 3.93 -1.01
C SER A 526 -10.98 4.37 0.25
N PRO A 527 -10.33 3.43 0.98
CA PRO A 527 -9.43 3.80 2.06
C PRO A 527 -8.30 4.69 1.55
N SER A 528 -8.10 5.85 2.18
CA SER A 528 -7.05 6.78 1.80
C SER A 528 -6.42 7.42 3.04
N LEU A 529 -5.11 7.65 3.01
CA LEU A 529 -4.43 8.44 4.04
C LEU A 529 -4.98 9.87 4.10
N ALA A 530 -5.53 10.40 3.00
CA ALA A 530 -6.14 11.73 2.97
C ALA A 530 -7.30 11.86 3.98
N THR A 531 -8.07 10.79 4.23
CA THR A 531 -9.17 10.81 5.21
C THR A 531 -8.65 10.94 6.64
N ALA A 532 -7.55 10.24 6.98
CA ALA A 532 -6.92 10.38 8.29
C ALA A 532 -6.26 11.75 8.46
N TRP A 533 -5.69 12.29 7.37
CA TRP A 533 -5.10 13.62 7.35
C TRP A 533 -6.13 14.74 7.46
N ASP A 534 -7.32 14.60 6.88
CA ASP A 534 -8.42 15.55 7.03
C ASP A 534 -8.81 15.74 8.51
N LEU A 535 -8.91 14.63 9.25
CA LEU A 535 -9.15 14.66 10.69
C LEU A 535 -7.98 15.33 11.45
N HIS A 536 -6.74 15.10 11.00
CA HIS A 536 -5.57 15.76 11.55
C HIS A 536 -5.59 17.28 11.29
N MET A 537 -5.99 17.73 10.11
CA MET A 537 -6.12 19.15 9.77
C MET A 537 -7.18 19.83 10.63
N LEU A 538 -8.36 19.20 10.79
CA LEU A 538 -9.42 19.69 11.67
C LEU A 538 -8.93 19.89 13.11
N CYS A 539 -8.20 18.92 13.65
CA CYS A 539 -7.69 18.99 15.03
C CYS A 539 -6.62 20.06 15.24
N ASN A 540 -5.72 20.26 14.27
CA ASN A 540 -4.50 21.03 14.49
C ASN A 540 -4.56 22.45 13.97
N VAL A 541 -5.19 22.68 12.82
CA VAL A 541 -5.13 23.99 12.12
C VAL A 541 -6.51 24.50 11.70
N GLY A 542 -7.55 23.66 11.74
CA GLY A 542 -8.91 24.04 11.31
C GLY A 542 -9.09 24.02 9.80
N GLY A 543 -8.05 23.59 9.08
CA GLY A 543 -8.06 23.29 7.66
C GLY A 543 -8.74 21.98 7.33
N ARG A 544 -8.66 21.58 6.06
CA ARG A 544 -9.28 20.36 5.52
C ARG A 544 -8.58 19.87 4.27
N GLU A 545 -8.62 18.55 4.06
CA GLU A 545 -8.32 17.96 2.76
C GLU A 545 -9.54 18.11 1.85
N ARG A 546 -9.32 18.09 0.53
CA ARG A 546 -10.38 18.35 -0.46
C ARG A 546 -10.29 17.38 -1.63
N SER A 547 -11.40 17.16 -2.32
CA SER A 547 -11.40 16.39 -3.57
C SER A 547 -10.81 17.21 -4.73
N ALA A 548 -10.44 16.54 -5.81
CA ALA A 548 -10.00 17.20 -7.04
C ALA A 548 -11.03 18.22 -7.57
N ASP A 549 -12.31 17.85 -7.59
CA ASP A 549 -13.40 18.69 -8.05
C ASP A 549 -13.59 19.95 -7.19
N HIS A 550 -13.40 19.82 -5.87
CA HIS A 550 -13.46 20.97 -4.95
C HIS A 550 -12.30 21.93 -5.24
N TYR A 551 -11.07 21.42 -5.39
CA TYR A 551 -9.94 22.26 -5.79
C TYR A 551 -10.16 22.92 -7.15
N ALA A 552 -10.74 22.20 -8.13
CA ALA A 552 -11.10 22.77 -9.43
C ALA A 552 -12.06 23.97 -9.28
N GLY A 553 -13.05 23.86 -8.39
CA GLY A 553 -13.95 24.97 -8.06
C GLY A 553 -13.22 26.18 -7.44
N LEU A 554 -12.33 25.94 -6.47
CA LEU A 554 -11.54 27.01 -5.84
C LEU A 554 -10.61 27.72 -6.85
N LEU A 555 -9.99 26.95 -7.74
CA LEU A 555 -9.17 27.48 -8.84
C LEU A 555 -10.03 28.35 -9.78
N ALA A 556 -11.19 27.86 -10.19
CA ALA A 556 -12.10 28.59 -11.07
C ALA A 556 -12.57 29.93 -10.46
N ASP A 557 -12.90 29.94 -9.17
CA ASP A 557 -13.28 31.15 -8.41
C ASP A 557 -12.15 32.20 -8.33
N ALA A 558 -10.90 31.80 -8.59
CA ALA A 558 -9.72 32.65 -8.65
C ALA A 558 -9.29 33.02 -10.09
N GLY A 559 -10.04 32.60 -11.11
CA GLY A 559 -9.69 32.82 -12.52
C GLY A 559 -8.58 31.89 -13.03
N LEU A 560 -8.42 30.73 -12.39
CA LEU A 560 -7.51 29.67 -12.78
C LEU A 560 -8.30 28.46 -13.31
N GLU A 561 -7.72 27.71 -14.22
CA GLU A 561 -8.29 26.50 -14.81
C GLU A 561 -7.39 25.31 -14.46
N LEU A 562 -7.99 24.25 -13.90
CA LEU A 562 -7.31 22.98 -13.67
C LEU A 562 -7.11 22.27 -15.01
N VAL A 563 -5.86 22.07 -15.42
CA VAL A 563 -5.47 21.44 -16.69
C VAL A 563 -5.12 19.97 -16.56
N GLY A 564 -4.77 19.50 -15.36
CA GLY A 564 -4.49 18.09 -15.14
C GLY A 564 -4.15 17.78 -13.69
N GLN A 565 -4.04 16.48 -13.42
CA GLN A 565 -3.58 15.97 -12.14
C GLN A 565 -2.65 14.77 -12.33
N SER A 566 -1.70 14.57 -11.42
CA SER A 566 -0.82 13.40 -11.40
C SER A 566 -0.57 12.93 -9.97
N PRO A 567 -0.48 11.59 -9.74
CA PRO A 567 -0.24 11.05 -8.40
C PRO A 567 1.21 11.21 -7.96
N LEU A 568 1.41 11.33 -6.65
CA LEU A 568 2.70 11.32 -5.95
C LEU A 568 2.69 10.23 -4.86
N PRO A 569 3.87 9.80 -4.36
CA PRO A 569 3.96 8.93 -3.20
C PRO A 569 3.20 9.46 -1.99
N LEU A 570 2.81 8.54 -1.10
CA LEU A 570 2.08 8.84 0.13
C LEU A 570 0.73 9.52 -0.13
N ASP A 571 -0.06 9.10 -1.12
CA ASP A 571 -1.40 9.62 -1.47
C ASP A 571 -1.48 11.13 -1.77
N ALA A 572 -0.34 11.76 -2.09
CA ALA A 572 -0.32 13.14 -2.55
C ALA A 572 -0.56 13.21 -4.06
N HIS A 573 -0.94 14.38 -4.53
CA HIS A 573 -1.18 14.66 -5.94
C HIS A 573 -0.62 16.03 -6.30
N VAL A 574 -0.21 16.18 -7.56
CA VAL A 574 0.02 17.48 -8.18
C VAL A 574 -1.22 17.83 -9.00
N LEU A 575 -1.85 18.94 -8.66
CA LEU A 575 -2.85 19.60 -9.47
C LEU A 575 -2.16 20.69 -10.30
N HIS A 576 -2.25 20.57 -11.62
CA HIS A 576 -1.68 21.54 -12.55
C HIS A 576 -2.78 22.50 -12.99
N ALA A 577 -2.56 23.80 -12.80
CA ALA A 577 -3.48 24.85 -13.18
C ALA A 577 -2.80 25.97 -14.00
N ARG A 578 -3.60 26.72 -14.76
CA ARG A 578 -3.19 27.89 -15.56
C ARG A 578 -4.18 29.03 -15.38
N ARG A 579 -3.81 30.24 -15.79
CA ARG A 579 -4.79 31.33 -15.90
C ARG A 579 -5.85 30.99 -16.95
N ALA A 580 -7.13 31.11 -16.58
CA ALA A 580 -8.23 30.92 -17.50
C ALA A 580 -8.13 31.93 -18.65
N ALA A 581 -8.39 31.49 -19.88
CA ALA A 581 -8.44 32.38 -21.02
C ALA A 581 -9.57 33.39 -20.83
N VAL A 582 -9.28 34.70 -20.96
CA VAL A 582 -10.34 35.72 -20.95
C VAL A 582 -11.23 35.47 -22.17
N PRO A 583 -12.56 35.26 -22.02
CA PRO A 583 -13.44 35.13 -23.16
C PRO A 583 -13.33 36.40 -24.01
N GLY A 584 -12.92 36.26 -25.27
CA GLY A 584 -12.86 37.38 -26.20
C GLY A 584 -14.23 38.08 -26.33
N PRO A 585 -14.28 39.38 -26.65
CA PRO A 585 -15.54 40.11 -26.74
C PRO A 585 -16.47 39.41 -27.74
N VAL A 586 -17.65 39.00 -27.26
CA VAL A 586 -18.73 38.47 -28.09
C VAL A 586 -19.09 39.53 -29.11
N THR A 587 -18.63 39.34 -30.34
CA THR A 587 -19.05 40.16 -31.48
C THR A 587 -20.53 39.85 -31.73
N ARG A 588 -21.41 40.70 -31.19
CA ARG A 588 -22.81 40.73 -31.61
C ARG A 588 -22.82 41.09 -33.09
N ARG A 589 -23.05 40.10 -33.95
CA ARG A 589 -23.44 40.33 -35.33
C ARG A 589 -24.82 40.99 -35.31
N SER A 590 -24.84 42.27 -35.67
CA SER A 590 -26.03 43.03 -36.05
C SER A 590 -26.64 42.50 -37.33
#